data_AF-A0A7K4G5G1-F1
#
_entry.id   AF-A0A7K4G5G1-F1
#
_cell.length_a   1.000
_cell.length_b   1.000
_cell.length_c   1.000
_cell.angle_alpha   90.00
_cell.angle_beta   90.00
_cell.angle_gamma   90.00
#
_symmetry.space_group_name_H-M   'P 1'
#
loop_
_entity.id
_entity.type
_entity.pdbx_description
1 polymer ?
#
loop_
_entity_poly.entity_id
_entity_poly.type
_entity_poly.pdbx_seq_one_letter_code
_entity_poly.pdbx_strand_id
1 'polypeptide(L)'
;MTEKKQEDKGIPLTYAVIAILLVAVITAGVFVYTHPSAEATPTPSIEPIPNLKITTIGIRACEACYNVNDIVTQLGHLAEIQTQQFNYDSQEGKDLIEKYGVKKIPSLVIEGDITNAKVKGYLNSLGFEKDNAIVLDNQNPVYFDLKENRFVGQAKLTVIVDSLCVKCTNIYPVISALNENGLKFVQEQTLEYNDTRAVSLIQKHNITRIPSIIVELNVQDYPNFPEIWSQVGTTEDNKTFVFRETKPLFTNPETDLIEGEVSVIYLTDPECTECYNPTIHKNFLSKYDVIFGKENTIGIDTLAGQGLLSAYNITKVPTILLSPEAKYYKKLNDIWPQLGKIYPDGTYVFTNFDTLAKITYFDLEANATKTN
;
A
#
# COMPACT_ATOMS: atom_id res chain seq x y z
N MET A 1 19.18 26.44 39.70
CA MET A 1 19.51 25.16 39.05
C MET A 1 18.26 24.73 38.30
N THR A 2 18.23 25.01 37.00
CA THR A 2 17.09 24.75 36.14
C THR A 2 17.63 23.94 34.98
N GLU A 3 17.39 22.64 35.00
CA GLU A 3 17.74 21.72 33.91
C GLU A 3 16.90 22.10 32.68
N LYS A 4 17.57 22.57 31.63
CA LYS A 4 16.99 22.67 30.30
C LYS A 4 16.91 21.28 29.70
N LYS A 5 15.69 20.76 29.57
CA LYS A 5 15.40 19.54 28.80
C LYS A 5 15.52 19.89 27.30
N GLN A 6 16.54 19.33 26.66
CA GLN A 6 16.82 19.52 25.24
C GLN A 6 15.86 18.64 24.44
N GLU A 7 14.94 19.25 23.70
CA GLU A 7 14.02 18.56 22.78
C GLU A 7 14.80 18.12 21.55
N ASP A 8 15.00 16.82 21.42
CA ASP A 8 15.64 16.20 20.27
C ASP A 8 14.63 16.12 19.11
N LYS A 9 14.77 17.02 18.13
CA LYS A 9 13.98 17.01 16.89
C LYS A 9 14.53 15.94 15.96
N GLY A 10 14.24 14.68 16.29
CA GLY A 10 14.53 13.55 15.42
C GLY A 10 13.85 13.71 14.06
N ILE A 11 14.63 13.71 12.99
CA ILE A 11 14.14 13.64 11.61
C ILE A 11 13.35 12.31 11.50
N PRO A 12 12.12 12.30 10.94
CA PRO A 12 11.35 11.07 10.82
C PRO A 12 12.15 10.04 10.03
N LEU A 13 12.32 8.84 10.60
CA LEU A 13 13.16 7.75 10.09
C LEU A 13 12.87 7.42 8.61
N THR A 14 11.64 7.67 8.16
CA THR A 14 11.19 7.52 6.76
C THR A 14 11.92 8.44 5.77
N TYR A 15 12.24 9.68 6.16
CA TYR A 15 12.99 10.60 5.30
C TYR A 15 14.48 10.28 5.25
N ALA A 16 15.04 9.71 6.33
CA ALA A 16 16.43 9.27 6.36
C ALA A 16 16.68 8.10 5.39
N VAL A 17 15.76 7.13 5.32
CA VAL A 17 15.88 5.97 4.42
C VAL A 17 15.75 6.38 2.95
N ILE A 18 14.83 7.28 2.60
CA ILE A 18 14.66 7.77 1.23
C ILE A 18 15.85 8.63 0.78
N ALA A 19 16.41 9.46 1.66
CA ALA A 19 17.59 10.27 1.34
C ALA A 19 18.85 9.42 1.11
N ILE A 20 19.04 8.35 1.89
CA ILE A 20 20.17 7.42 1.73
C ILE A 20 20.06 6.64 0.41
N LEU A 21 18.85 6.21 0.02
CA LEU A 21 18.63 5.53 -1.28
C LEU A 21 18.86 6.46 -2.47
N LEU A 22 18.45 7.74 -2.40
CA LEU A 22 18.68 8.70 -3.49
C LEU A 22 20.16 9.07 -3.65
N VAL A 23 20.92 9.21 -2.55
CA VAL A 23 22.36 9.48 -2.63
C VAL A 23 23.11 8.28 -3.23
N ALA A 24 22.74 7.04 -2.88
CA ALA A 24 23.35 5.84 -3.45
C ALA A 24 23.15 5.74 -4.97
N VAL A 25 21.95 6.07 -5.47
CA VAL A 25 21.65 6.07 -6.92
C VAL A 25 22.41 7.17 -7.67
N ILE A 26 22.58 8.36 -7.08
CA ILE A 26 23.34 9.46 -7.70
C ILE A 26 24.84 9.15 -7.72
N THR A 27 25.40 8.56 -6.66
CA THR A 27 26.83 8.17 -6.64
C THR A 27 27.14 7.01 -7.60
N ALA A 28 26.19 6.09 -7.82
CA ALA A 28 26.33 5.04 -8.82
C ALA A 28 26.26 5.59 -10.27
N GLY A 29 25.44 6.63 -10.50
CA GLY A 29 25.30 7.26 -11.82
C GLY A 29 26.50 8.11 -12.26
N VAL A 30 27.23 8.73 -11.32
CA VAL A 30 28.34 9.65 -11.66
C VAL A 30 29.65 8.90 -11.95
N PHE A 31 29.83 7.67 -11.49
CA PHE A 31 31.08 6.92 -11.71
C PHE A 31 31.20 6.23 -13.09
N VAL A 32 30.16 6.31 -13.94
CA VAL A 32 30.13 5.64 -15.25
C VAL A 32 30.72 6.49 -16.40
N TYR A 33 31.06 7.77 -16.17
CA TYR A 33 31.31 8.71 -17.27
C TYR A 33 32.77 9.04 -17.64
N THR A 34 33.79 8.37 -17.09
CA THR A 34 35.18 8.64 -17.53
C THR A 34 36.05 7.40 -17.65
N HIS A 35 35.90 6.63 -18.73
CA HIS A 35 36.99 5.83 -19.30
C HIS A 35 36.97 5.91 -20.84
N PRO A 36 37.91 6.64 -21.47
CA PRO A 36 38.19 6.49 -22.89
C PRO A 36 39.22 5.36 -23.05
N SER A 37 38.80 4.19 -23.54
CA SER A 37 39.72 3.24 -24.16
C SER A 37 39.04 2.65 -25.39
N ALA A 38 39.44 3.16 -26.55
CA ALA A 38 39.09 2.62 -27.85
C ALA A 38 39.93 1.35 -28.08
N GLU A 39 39.54 0.25 -27.44
CA GLU A 39 39.95 -1.08 -27.85
C GLU A 39 39.09 -1.52 -29.03
N ALA A 40 39.73 -2.10 -30.05
CA ALA A 40 39.09 -2.55 -31.27
C ALA A 40 37.85 -3.39 -30.94
N THR A 41 36.67 -2.94 -31.38
CA THR A 41 35.42 -3.70 -31.26
C THR A 41 35.64 -5.09 -31.84
N PRO A 42 35.68 -6.15 -31.01
CA PRO A 42 35.85 -7.50 -31.53
C PRO A 42 34.69 -7.78 -32.48
N THR A 43 35.01 -8.33 -33.66
CA THR A 43 34.01 -8.79 -34.62
C THR A 43 32.99 -9.63 -33.88
N PRO A 44 31.69 -9.28 -33.91
CA PRO A 44 30.68 -9.96 -33.11
C PRO A 44 30.67 -11.44 -33.49
N SER A 45 31.16 -12.28 -32.58
CA SER A 45 31.04 -13.73 -32.69
C SER A 45 29.55 -14.03 -32.68
N ILE A 46 29.03 -14.55 -33.80
CA ILE A 46 27.64 -14.99 -33.90
C ILE A 46 27.56 -16.29 -33.11
N GLU A 47 27.35 -16.18 -31.80
CA GLU A 47 27.10 -17.35 -30.97
C GLU A 47 25.84 -18.08 -31.49
N PRO A 48 25.89 -19.42 -31.61
CA PRO A 48 24.74 -20.19 -32.07
C PRO A 48 23.52 -19.98 -31.17
N ILE A 49 22.33 -20.08 -31.75
CA ILE A 49 21.07 -20.03 -30.98
C ILE A 49 20.97 -21.34 -30.19
N PRO A 50 20.82 -21.30 -28.85
CA PRO A 50 20.71 -22.50 -28.05
C PRO A 50 19.41 -23.25 -28.35
N ASN A 51 19.49 -24.58 -28.34
CA ASN A 51 18.35 -25.48 -28.44
C ASN A 51 18.01 -26.01 -27.06
N LEU A 52 16.79 -25.74 -26.59
CA LEU A 52 16.32 -26.17 -25.27
C LEU A 52 15.12 -27.09 -25.41
N LYS A 53 15.09 -28.13 -24.60
CA LYS A 53 13.91 -28.97 -24.39
C LYS A 53 13.36 -28.70 -22.99
N ILE A 54 12.12 -28.22 -22.92
CA ILE A 54 11.47 -27.89 -21.66
C ILE A 54 10.35 -28.88 -21.39
N THR A 55 10.45 -29.58 -20.27
CA THR A 55 9.41 -30.47 -19.78
C THR A 55 8.72 -29.84 -18.58
N THR A 56 7.43 -29.55 -18.72
CA THR A 56 6.59 -29.03 -17.64
C THR A 56 5.93 -30.18 -16.89
N ILE A 57 6.06 -30.18 -15.56
CA ILE A 57 5.36 -31.11 -14.68
C ILE A 57 4.31 -30.30 -13.93
N GLY A 58 3.04 -30.50 -14.25
CA GLY A 58 1.91 -29.74 -13.70
C GLY A 58 1.04 -30.54 -12.74
N ILE A 59 0.07 -29.86 -12.14
CA ILE A 59 -1.02 -30.44 -11.35
C ILE A 59 -2.34 -29.85 -11.84
N ARG A 60 -3.33 -30.71 -12.15
CA ARG A 60 -4.63 -30.24 -12.67
C ARG A 60 -5.46 -29.48 -11.64
N ALA A 61 -5.26 -29.78 -10.35
CA ALA A 61 -6.09 -29.28 -9.25
C ALA A 61 -5.64 -27.91 -8.70
N CYS A 62 -4.86 -27.11 -9.45
CA CYS A 62 -4.31 -25.85 -8.95
C CYS A 62 -4.30 -24.74 -10.00
N GLU A 63 -5.42 -24.03 -10.10
CA GLU A 63 -5.54 -22.86 -10.99
C GLU A 63 -4.69 -21.67 -10.50
N ALA A 64 -4.50 -21.54 -9.19
CA ALA A 64 -3.74 -20.46 -8.56
C ALA A 64 -2.23 -20.73 -8.45
N CYS A 65 -1.76 -21.87 -8.96
CA CYS A 65 -0.35 -22.23 -8.88
C CYS A 65 0.53 -21.34 -9.75
N TYR A 66 1.81 -21.26 -9.38
CA TYR A 66 2.83 -20.52 -10.11
C TYR A 66 2.79 -20.83 -11.61
N ASN A 67 2.66 -19.79 -12.45
CA ASN A 67 2.56 -19.95 -13.88
C ASN A 67 3.94 -20.14 -14.52
N VAL A 68 4.35 -21.38 -14.72
CA VAL A 68 5.63 -21.70 -15.37
C VAL A 68 5.69 -21.31 -16.85
N ASN A 69 4.56 -21.00 -17.50
CA ASN A 69 4.55 -20.61 -18.91
C ASN A 69 5.25 -19.26 -19.14
N ASP A 70 5.26 -18.37 -18.14
CA ASP A 70 5.93 -17.08 -18.25
C ASP A 70 7.45 -17.27 -18.46
N ILE A 71 8.04 -18.28 -17.79
CA ILE A 71 9.43 -18.68 -17.99
C ILE A 71 9.65 -19.24 -19.40
N VAL A 72 8.74 -20.10 -19.87
CA VAL A 72 8.82 -20.71 -21.22
C VAL A 72 8.77 -19.62 -22.30
N THR A 73 7.85 -18.66 -22.18
CA THR A 73 7.75 -17.52 -23.09
C THR A 73 9.03 -16.68 -23.09
N GLN A 74 9.57 -16.37 -21.91
CA GLN A 74 10.81 -15.60 -21.81
C GLN A 74 12.01 -16.32 -22.45
N LEU A 75 12.14 -17.62 -22.24
CA LEU A 75 13.19 -18.43 -22.88
C LEU A 75 13.02 -18.48 -24.40
N GLY A 76 11.78 -18.45 -24.91
CA GLY A 76 11.50 -18.52 -26.35
C GLY A 76 12.04 -17.32 -27.13
N HIS A 77 12.34 -16.21 -26.45
CA HIS A 77 13.03 -15.07 -27.05
C HIS A 77 14.56 -15.26 -27.14
N LEU A 78 15.11 -16.23 -26.40
CA LEU A 78 16.55 -16.46 -26.27
C LEU A 78 17.02 -17.76 -26.94
N ALA A 79 16.12 -18.71 -27.14
CA ALA A 79 16.42 -20.08 -27.56
C ALA A 79 15.34 -20.65 -28.48
N GLU A 80 15.70 -21.66 -29.26
CA GLU A 80 14.72 -22.56 -29.91
C GLU A 80 14.22 -23.57 -28.88
N ILE A 81 12.90 -23.67 -28.70
CA ILE A 81 12.29 -24.46 -27.62
C ILE A 81 11.41 -25.58 -28.16
N GLN A 82 11.62 -26.78 -27.61
CA GLN A 82 10.66 -27.89 -27.68
C GLN A 82 9.99 -28.09 -26.33
N THR A 83 8.67 -28.12 -26.28
CA THR A 83 7.92 -28.27 -25.02
C THR A 83 7.22 -29.62 -24.92
N GLN A 84 7.19 -30.18 -23.70
CA GLN A 84 6.38 -31.34 -23.33
C GLN A 84 5.73 -31.08 -21.98
N GLN A 85 4.57 -31.69 -21.73
CA GLN A 85 3.85 -31.50 -20.47
C GLN A 85 3.35 -32.84 -19.93
N PHE A 86 3.59 -33.07 -18.65
CA PHE A 86 3.12 -34.23 -17.90
C PHE A 86 2.39 -33.80 -16.63
N ASN A 87 1.47 -34.64 -16.15
CA ASN A 87 0.88 -34.46 -14.83
C ASN A 87 1.79 -35.14 -13.79
N TYR A 88 1.94 -34.55 -12.62
CA TYR A 88 2.81 -35.08 -11.56
C TYR A 88 2.41 -36.50 -11.09
N ASP A 89 1.15 -36.87 -11.30
CA ASP A 89 0.58 -38.17 -10.93
C ASP A 89 0.68 -39.24 -12.03
N SER A 90 1.05 -38.86 -13.26
CA SER A 90 1.28 -39.80 -14.37
C SER A 90 2.56 -40.59 -14.15
N GLN A 91 2.70 -41.73 -14.84
CA GLN A 91 3.92 -42.54 -14.70
C GLN A 91 5.15 -41.73 -15.14
N GLU A 92 5.06 -41.06 -16.28
CA GLU A 92 6.12 -40.21 -16.83
C GLU A 92 6.45 -39.06 -15.88
N GLY A 93 5.45 -38.42 -15.29
CA GLY A 93 5.64 -37.35 -14.30
C GLY A 93 6.39 -37.83 -13.06
N LYS A 94 6.02 -38.99 -12.52
CA LYS A 94 6.69 -39.61 -11.37
C LYS A 94 8.14 -39.98 -11.68
N ASP A 95 8.39 -40.58 -12.84
CA ASP A 95 9.74 -40.94 -13.27
C ASP A 95 10.64 -39.70 -13.38
N LEU A 96 10.12 -38.60 -13.92
CA LEU A 96 10.83 -37.32 -14.00
C LEU A 96 11.07 -36.70 -12.61
N ILE A 97 10.08 -36.74 -11.73
CA ILE A 97 10.21 -36.26 -10.34
C ILE A 97 11.33 -36.99 -9.62
N GLU A 98 11.37 -38.32 -9.70
CA GLU A 98 12.40 -39.15 -9.09
C GLU A 98 13.77 -38.86 -9.71
N LYS A 99 13.86 -38.91 -11.03
CA LYS A 99 15.11 -38.68 -11.78
C LYS A 99 15.72 -37.32 -11.42
N TYR A 100 14.94 -36.24 -11.55
CA TYR A 100 15.47 -34.88 -11.39
C TYR A 100 15.34 -34.34 -9.95
N GLY A 101 14.77 -35.11 -9.01
CA GLY A 101 14.61 -34.68 -7.62
C GLY A 101 13.71 -33.46 -7.47
N VAL A 102 12.63 -33.40 -8.25
CA VAL A 102 11.65 -32.30 -8.20
C VAL A 102 10.94 -32.32 -6.86
N LYS A 103 10.83 -31.14 -6.22
CA LYS A 103 10.23 -31.00 -4.88
C LYS A 103 8.89 -30.26 -4.89
N LYS A 104 8.66 -29.42 -5.90
CA LYS A 104 7.53 -28.49 -5.98
C LYS A 104 6.82 -28.66 -7.32
N ILE A 105 5.49 -28.55 -7.35
CA ILE A 105 4.68 -28.60 -8.57
C ILE A 105 3.79 -27.34 -8.65
N PRO A 106 3.68 -26.66 -9.79
CA PRO A 106 4.29 -26.99 -11.08
C PRO A 106 5.81 -26.83 -11.06
N SER A 107 6.50 -27.53 -11.95
CA SER A 107 7.96 -27.46 -12.14
C SER A 107 8.32 -27.46 -13.62
N LEU A 108 9.53 -27.01 -13.91
CA LEU A 108 10.19 -27.14 -15.21
C LEU A 108 11.46 -27.98 -15.07
N VAL A 109 11.68 -28.86 -16.04
CA VAL A 109 12.97 -29.50 -16.29
C VAL A 109 13.45 -29.04 -17.67
N ILE A 110 14.58 -28.35 -17.71
CA ILE A 110 15.13 -27.72 -18.91
C ILE A 110 16.42 -28.44 -19.30
N GLU A 111 16.42 -29.08 -20.47
CA GLU A 111 17.55 -29.83 -21.02
C GLU A 111 18.08 -29.17 -22.30
N GLY A 112 19.26 -29.60 -22.79
CA GLY A 112 19.85 -29.13 -24.05
C GLY A 112 21.06 -28.23 -23.84
N ASP A 113 21.12 -27.12 -24.58
CA ASP A 113 22.25 -26.16 -24.57
C ASP A 113 22.26 -25.24 -23.32
N ILE A 114 22.06 -25.81 -22.13
CA ILE A 114 21.92 -25.06 -20.85
C ILE A 114 23.20 -24.32 -20.43
N THR A 115 24.35 -24.69 -21.00
CA THR A 115 25.65 -24.03 -20.74
C THR A 115 25.90 -22.83 -21.66
N ASN A 116 25.04 -22.56 -22.64
CA ASN A 116 25.19 -21.46 -23.58
C ASN A 116 25.14 -20.10 -22.85
N ALA A 117 26.09 -19.21 -23.16
CA ALA A 117 26.27 -17.95 -22.45
C ALA A 117 25.02 -17.05 -22.46
N LYS A 118 24.20 -17.10 -23.52
CA LYS A 118 22.96 -16.31 -23.65
C LYS A 118 21.88 -16.67 -22.63
N VAL A 119 21.81 -17.93 -22.22
CA VAL A 119 20.74 -18.44 -21.35
C VAL A 119 21.23 -18.84 -19.96
N LYS A 120 22.50 -19.22 -19.81
CA LYS A 120 23.07 -19.76 -18.56
C LYS A 120 22.80 -18.88 -17.34
N GLY A 121 22.99 -17.57 -17.47
CA GLY A 121 22.77 -16.62 -16.36
C GLY A 121 21.31 -16.61 -15.89
N TYR A 122 20.36 -16.65 -16.83
CA TYR A 122 18.93 -16.70 -16.52
C TYR A 122 18.52 -18.07 -15.99
N LEU A 123 18.98 -19.17 -16.59
CA LEU A 123 18.67 -20.53 -16.11
C LEU A 123 19.15 -20.77 -14.68
N ASN A 124 20.34 -20.28 -14.33
CA ASN A 124 20.90 -20.40 -12.99
C ASN A 124 20.08 -19.66 -11.90
N SER A 125 19.27 -18.67 -12.26
CA SER A 125 18.41 -17.97 -11.29
C SER A 125 17.08 -18.69 -11.03
N LEU A 126 16.71 -19.64 -11.90
CA LEU A 126 15.45 -20.38 -11.81
C LEU A 126 15.55 -21.57 -10.83
N GLY A 127 16.70 -22.20 -10.71
CA GLY A 127 16.85 -23.37 -9.83
C GLY A 127 18.22 -24.01 -9.87
N PHE A 128 18.28 -25.34 -9.80
CA PHE A 128 19.53 -26.08 -9.67
C PHE A 128 19.77 -27.02 -10.85
N GLU A 129 21.05 -27.30 -11.11
CA GLU A 129 21.45 -28.26 -12.13
C GLU A 129 21.45 -29.68 -11.58
N LYS A 130 20.89 -30.64 -12.34
CA LYS A 130 20.98 -32.08 -12.07
C LYS A 130 20.91 -32.86 -13.37
N ASP A 131 21.82 -33.82 -13.55
CA ASP A 131 21.87 -34.71 -14.72
C ASP A 131 21.83 -33.95 -16.06
N ASN A 132 22.61 -32.86 -16.17
CA ASN A 132 22.65 -31.98 -17.34
C ASN A 132 21.28 -31.34 -17.70
N ALA A 133 20.47 -31.07 -16.68
CA ALA A 133 19.23 -30.33 -16.78
C ALA A 133 19.13 -29.28 -15.67
N ILE A 134 18.40 -28.20 -15.92
CA ILE A 134 18.03 -27.21 -14.89
C ILE A 134 16.62 -27.55 -14.39
N VAL A 135 16.49 -27.70 -13.08
CA VAL A 135 15.23 -28.00 -12.39
C VAL A 135 14.76 -26.76 -11.64
N LEU A 136 13.52 -26.33 -11.90
CA LEU A 136 12.92 -25.18 -11.22
C LEU A 136 12.81 -25.46 -9.71
N ASP A 137 13.33 -24.54 -8.89
CA ASP A 137 13.21 -24.60 -7.43
C ASP A 137 12.95 -23.21 -6.80
N ASN A 138 13.19 -22.13 -7.55
CA ASN A 138 12.99 -20.76 -7.10
C ASN A 138 11.64 -20.18 -7.56
N GLN A 139 10.56 -20.94 -7.34
CA GLN A 139 9.20 -20.49 -7.68
C GLN A 139 8.52 -19.83 -6.47
N ASN A 140 7.82 -18.73 -6.74
CA ASN A 140 6.96 -18.10 -5.74
C ASN A 140 5.74 -18.98 -5.46
N PRO A 141 5.17 -18.95 -4.24
CA PRO A 141 3.88 -19.57 -3.99
C PRO A 141 2.77 -18.99 -4.92
N VAL A 142 1.72 -19.75 -5.28
CA VAL A 142 1.31 -21.07 -4.78
C VAL A 142 2.01 -22.23 -5.50
N TYR A 143 2.39 -23.26 -4.78
CA TYR A 143 2.82 -24.54 -5.36
C TYR A 143 2.43 -25.71 -4.46
N PHE A 144 2.41 -26.93 -5.00
CA PHE A 144 2.25 -28.17 -4.25
C PHE A 144 3.63 -28.70 -3.85
N ASP A 145 3.87 -28.84 -2.55
CA ASP A 145 5.09 -29.42 -2.01
C ASP A 145 4.93 -30.94 -1.93
N LEU A 146 5.79 -31.67 -2.66
CA LEU A 146 5.72 -33.12 -2.76
C LEU A 146 6.17 -33.82 -1.48
N LYS A 147 7.00 -33.18 -0.65
CA LYS A 147 7.48 -33.74 0.61
C LYS A 147 6.43 -33.59 1.69
N GLU A 148 5.81 -32.42 1.78
CA GLU A 148 4.76 -32.12 2.76
C GLU A 148 3.36 -32.60 2.31
N ASN A 149 3.21 -32.97 1.03
CA ASN A 149 1.97 -33.41 0.42
C ASN A 149 0.82 -32.40 0.62
N ARG A 150 1.13 -31.11 0.47
CA ARG A 150 0.18 -29.99 0.62
C ARG A 150 0.49 -28.85 -0.33
N PHE A 151 -0.49 -27.97 -0.54
CA PHE A 151 -0.23 -26.67 -1.16
C PHE A 151 0.43 -25.70 -0.17
N VAL A 152 1.38 -24.92 -0.70
CA VAL A 152 2.17 -23.91 0.00
C VAL A 152 1.77 -22.53 -0.55
N GLY A 153 1.55 -21.58 0.36
CA GLY A 153 1.20 -20.20 0.08
C GLY A 153 -0.25 -19.98 -0.37
N GLN A 154 -1.15 -20.88 0.01
CA GLN A 154 -2.58 -20.60 -0.14
C GLN A 154 -3.01 -19.55 0.89
N ALA A 155 -3.62 -18.47 0.41
CA ALA A 155 -4.27 -17.49 1.26
C ALA A 155 -5.79 -17.52 1.07
N LYS A 156 -6.53 -17.22 2.13
CA LYS A 156 -7.97 -16.96 2.10
C LYS A 156 -8.20 -15.49 2.41
N LEU A 157 -9.06 -14.86 1.62
CA LEU A 157 -9.45 -13.47 1.78
C LEU A 157 -10.93 -13.40 2.15
N THR A 158 -11.22 -12.69 3.24
CA THR A 158 -12.57 -12.25 3.57
C THR A 158 -12.59 -10.73 3.53
N VAL A 159 -13.43 -10.17 2.66
CA VAL A 159 -13.66 -8.73 2.56
C VAL A 159 -14.98 -8.43 3.26
N ILE A 160 -14.98 -7.50 4.21
CA ILE A 160 -16.19 -6.99 4.85
C ILE A 160 -16.47 -5.61 4.29
N VAL A 161 -17.66 -5.41 3.75
CA VAL A 161 -18.07 -4.18 3.05
C VAL A 161 -19.40 -3.65 3.59
N ASP A 162 -19.68 -2.40 3.26
CA ASP A 162 -21.00 -1.80 3.34
C ASP A 162 -21.37 -1.35 1.93
N SER A 163 -22.18 -2.14 1.23
CA SER A 163 -22.57 -1.82 -0.16
C SER A 163 -23.52 -0.62 -0.26
N LEU A 164 -24.12 -0.18 0.85
CA LEU A 164 -24.96 1.02 0.87
C LEU A 164 -24.11 2.30 0.99
N CYS A 165 -22.88 2.21 1.51
CA CYS A 165 -21.96 3.33 1.59
C CYS A 165 -21.25 3.60 0.25
N VAL A 166 -21.94 4.28 -0.66
CA VAL A 166 -21.40 4.64 -1.99
C VAL A 166 -20.18 5.57 -1.95
N LYS A 167 -19.97 6.28 -0.85
CA LYS A 167 -18.83 7.19 -0.64
C LYS A 167 -17.67 6.55 0.11
N CYS A 168 -17.84 5.34 0.67
CA CYS A 168 -16.80 4.72 1.47
C CYS A 168 -15.56 4.40 0.62
N THR A 169 -14.41 4.38 1.29
CA THR A 169 -13.13 4.04 0.67
C THR A 169 -13.22 2.71 -0.08
N ASN A 170 -12.75 2.67 -1.33
CA ASN A 170 -12.63 1.42 -2.07
C ASN A 170 -11.41 0.61 -1.59
N ILE A 171 -11.64 -0.60 -1.08
CA ILE A 171 -10.59 -1.49 -0.54
C ILE A 171 -9.90 -2.36 -1.61
N TYR A 172 -10.50 -2.51 -2.80
CA TYR A 172 -9.96 -3.39 -3.85
C TYR A 172 -8.55 -3.03 -4.34
N PRO A 173 -8.13 -1.75 -4.42
CA PRO A 173 -6.73 -1.43 -4.73
C PRO A 173 -5.72 -2.04 -3.75
N VAL A 174 -6.08 -2.19 -2.48
CA VAL A 174 -5.24 -2.87 -1.48
C VAL A 174 -5.14 -4.36 -1.81
N ILE A 175 -6.26 -5.00 -2.13
CA ILE A 175 -6.32 -6.41 -2.53
C ILE A 175 -5.48 -6.66 -3.79
N SER A 176 -5.61 -5.79 -4.80
CA SER A 176 -4.79 -5.86 -6.02
C SER A 176 -3.31 -5.74 -5.71
N ALA A 177 -2.91 -4.78 -4.87
CA ALA A 177 -1.52 -4.62 -4.46
C ALA A 177 -0.98 -5.86 -3.74
N LEU A 178 -1.77 -6.50 -2.86
CA LEU A 178 -1.36 -7.76 -2.22
C LEU A 178 -1.13 -8.88 -3.25
N ASN A 179 -2.02 -8.99 -4.25
CA ASN A 179 -1.90 -9.97 -5.32
C ASN A 179 -0.68 -9.75 -6.23
N GLU A 180 -0.40 -8.49 -6.55
CA GLU A 180 0.78 -8.06 -7.31
C GLU A 180 2.08 -8.33 -6.55
N ASN A 181 2.05 -8.26 -5.21
CA ASN A 181 3.18 -8.60 -4.33
C ASN A 181 3.28 -10.11 -4.02
N GLY A 182 2.63 -10.96 -4.81
CA GLY A 182 2.82 -12.42 -4.76
C GLY A 182 1.91 -13.16 -3.79
N LEU A 183 0.99 -12.49 -3.09
CA LEU A 183 -0.01 -13.17 -2.28
C LEU A 183 -1.15 -13.69 -3.16
N LYS A 184 -1.38 -15.00 -3.17
CA LYS A 184 -2.41 -15.61 -4.02
C LYS A 184 -3.58 -16.10 -3.19
N PHE A 185 -4.74 -15.52 -3.44
CA PHE A 185 -5.98 -15.92 -2.78
C PHE A 185 -6.61 -17.09 -3.53
N VAL A 186 -6.70 -18.25 -2.88
CA VAL A 186 -7.37 -19.43 -3.42
C VAL A 186 -8.85 -19.50 -3.03
N GLN A 187 -9.23 -18.68 -2.05
CA GLN A 187 -10.59 -18.54 -1.59
C GLN A 187 -10.81 -17.06 -1.28
N GLU A 188 -11.80 -16.47 -1.94
CA GLU A 188 -12.22 -15.10 -1.71
C GLU A 188 -13.71 -15.10 -1.39
N GLN A 189 -14.09 -14.33 -0.37
CA GLN A 189 -15.49 -14.05 -0.08
C GLN A 189 -15.66 -12.59 0.32
N THR A 190 -16.77 -12.01 -0.10
CA THR A 190 -17.22 -10.69 0.32
C THR A 190 -18.46 -10.86 1.17
N LEU A 191 -18.48 -10.21 2.34
CA LEU A 191 -19.60 -10.23 3.27
C LEU A 191 -20.08 -8.79 3.52
N GLU A 192 -21.39 -8.59 3.54
CA GLU A 192 -21.96 -7.34 4.06
C GLU A 192 -21.72 -7.26 5.57
N TYR A 193 -21.40 -6.08 6.09
CA TYR A 193 -21.04 -5.93 7.51
C TYR A 193 -22.16 -6.31 8.48
N ASN A 194 -23.41 -6.27 8.04
CA ASN A 194 -24.59 -6.69 8.78
C ASN A 194 -24.94 -8.19 8.61
N ASP A 195 -24.20 -8.94 7.79
CA ASP A 195 -24.31 -10.40 7.69
C ASP A 195 -23.91 -11.04 9.03
N THR A 196 -24.63 -12.08 9.48
CA THR A 196 -24.36 -12.74 10.77
C THR A 196 -22.92 -13.24 10.90
N ARG A 197 -22.31 -13.71 9.80
CA ARG A 197 -20.91 -14.15 9.80
C ARG A 197 -19.96 -12.94 9.86
N ALA A 198 -20.25 -11.86 9.15
CA ALA A 198 -19.46 -10.63 9.23
C ALA A 198 -19.50 -10.03 10.63
N VAL A 199 -20.68 -9.91 11.24
CA VAL A 199 -20.84 -9.43 12.62
C VAL A 199 -19.98 -10.25 13.60
N SER A 200 -19.98 -11.58 13.44
CA SER A 200 -19.15 -12.46 14.27
C SER A 200 -17.66 -12.18 14.09
N LEU A 201 -17.19 -11.94 12.86
CA LEU A 201 -15.80 -11.59 12.57
C LEU A 201 -15.43 -10.20 13.06
N ILE A 202 -16.32 -9.22 12.90
CA ILE A 202 -16.16 -7.84 13.39
C ILE A 202 -15.94 -7.86 14.90
N GLN A 203 -16.79 -8.59 15.64
CA GLN A 203 -16.66 -8.72 17.10
C GLN A 203 -15.39 -9.49 17.48
N LYS A 204 -15.14 -10.64 16.86
CA LYS A 204 -13.97 -11.48 17.15
C LYS A 204 -12.65 -10.72 16.97
N HIS A 205 -12.58 -9.88 15.95
CA HIS A 205 -11.38 -9.15 15.59
C HIS A 205 -11.41 -7.67 15.97
N ASN A 206 -12.41 -7.18 16.72
CA ASN A 206 -12.55 -5.77 17.09
C ASN A 206 -12.39 -4.83 15.87
N ILE A 207 -13.09 -5.10 14.77
CA ILE A 207 -13.02 -4.27 13.56
C ILE A 207 -13.90 -3.04 13.78
N THR A 208 -13.31 -1.85 13.71
CA THR A 208 -14.02 -0.59 13.97
C THR A 208 -14.26 0.24 12.70
N ARG A 209 -13.81 -0.24 11.53
CA ARG A 209 -13.89 0.49 10.25
C ARG A 209 -14.22 -0.45 9.10
N ILE A 210 -15.18 -0.07 8.26
CA ILE A 210 -15.61 -0.81 7.07
C ILE A 210 -15.47 0.08 5.82
N PRO A 211 -14.84 -0.40 4.74
CA PRO A 211 -14.45 -1.78 4.52
C PRO A 211 -13.19 -2.20 5.29
N SER A 212 -13.07 -3.51 5.49
CA SER A 212 -11.90 -4.17 6.07
C SER A 212 -11.64 -5.50 5.37
N ILE A 213 -10.40 -5.97 5.45
CA ILE A 213 -9.99 -7.27 4.93
C ILE A 213 -9.40 -8.11 6.05
N ILE A 214 -9.71 -9.41 5.99
CA ILE A 214 -9.17 -10.45 6.84
C ILE A 214 -8.47 -11.45 5.93
N VAL A 215 -7.19 -11.66 6.17
CA VAL A 215 -6.36 -12.61 5.41
C VAL A 215 -5.94 -13.75 6.33
N GLU A 216 -6.28 -14.97 5.93
CA GLU A 216 -5.80 -16.19 6.58
C GLU A 216 -4.76 -16.85 5.67
N LEU A 217 -3.54 -17.04 6.17
CA LEU A 217 -2.47 -17.71 5.43
C LEU A 217 -1.53 -18.44 6.38
N ASN A 218 -0.75 -19.37 5.84
CA ASN A 218 0.36 -19.96 6.60
C ASN A 218 1.58 -19.02 6.52
N VAL A 219 1.89 -18.33 7.62
CA VAL A 219 2.96 -17.31 7.69
C VAL A 219 4.36 -17.85 7.31
N GLN A 220 4.60 -19.15 7.49
CA GLN A 220 5.87 -19.77 7.11
C GLN A 220 6.07 -19.79 5.60
N ASP A 221 4.98 -19.77 4.84
CA ASP A 221 5.00 -19.74 3.39
C ASP A 221 5.31 -18.31 2.86
N TYR A 222 5.24 -17.29 3.73
CA TYR A 222 5.44 -15.86 3.43
C TYR A 222 6.21 -15.13 4.55
N PRO A 223 7.52 -15.40 4.73
CA PRO A 223 8.27 -14.94 5.91
C PRO A 223 8.33 -13.41 6.07
N ASN A 224 8.29 -12.65 4.97
CA ASN A 224 8.35 -11.18 5.00
C ASN A 224 6.97 -10.52 5.16
N PHE A 225 5.88 -11.29 5.06
CA PHE A 225 4.52 -10.74 5.06
C PHE A 225 4.13 -10.06 6.38
N PRO A 226 4.46 -10.60 7.57
CA PRO A 226 4.11 -9.94 8.84
C PRO A 226 4.72 -8.54 8.99
N GLU A 227 5.97 -8.35 8.54
CA GLU A 227 6.65 -7.06 8.62
C GLU A 227 5.95 -6.02 7.73
N ILE A 228 5.63 -6.39 6.49
CA ILE A 228 4.89 -5.54 5.56
C ILE A 228 3.48 -5.24 6.11
N TRP A 229 2.79 -6.25 6.64
CA TRP A 229 1.43 -6.11 7.16
C TRP A 229 1.33 -5.18 8.37
N SER A 230 2.35 -5.17 9.23
CA SER A 230 2.38 -4.32 10.43
C SER A 230 2.23 -2.82 10.15
N GLN A 231 2.44 -2.40 8.91
CA GLN A 231 2.28 -1.01 8.48
C GLN A 231 0.81 -0.62 8.22
N VAL A 232 -0.07 -1.61 8.02
CA VAL A 232 -1.46 -1.40 7.58
C VAL A 232 -2.50 -2.15 8.42
N GLY A 233 -2.04 -3.05 9.31
CA GLY A 233 -2.93 -3.92 10.06
C GLY A 233 -2.26 -4.61 11.25
N THR A 234 -3.00 -5.54 11.85
CA THR A 234 -2.56 -6.36 12.98
C THR A 234 -2.46 -7.83 12.58
N THR A 235 -1.61 -8.56 13.30
CA THR A 235 -1.59 -10.03 13.27
C THR A 235 -2.23 -10.53 14.57
N GLU A 236 -3.26 -11.34 14.45
CA GLU A 236 -4.01 -11.93 15.55
C GLU A 236 -3.34 -13.23 16.02
N ASP A 237 -3.65 -13.70 17.24
CA ASP A 237 -3.01 -14.88 17.85
C ASP A 237 -3.11 -16.15 16.99
N ASN A 238 -4.19 -16.28 16.22
CA ASN A 238 -4.41 -17.39 15.30
C ASN A 238 -3.71 -17.23 13.94
N LYS A 239 -2.76 -16.29 13.84
CA LYS A 239 -2.02 -15.94 12.60
C LYS A 239 -2.93 -15.40 11.49
N THR A 240 -4.09 -14.87 11.85
CA THR A 240 -4.95 -14.11 10.94
C THR A 240 -4.46 -12.67 10.86
N PHE A 241 -4.48 -12.09 9.68
CA PHE A 241 -4.04 -10.72 9.42
C PHE A 241 -5.27 -9.85 9.18
N VAL A 242 -5.45 -8.81 10.00
CA VAL A 242 -6.63 -7.93 9.94
C VAL A 242 -6.21 -6.52 9.58
N PHE A 243 -6.83 -5.95 8.55
CA PHE A 243 -6.53 -4.62 8.07
C PHE A 243 -7.17 -3.55 8.96
N ARG A 244 -6.38 -2.58 9.41
CA ARG A 244 -6.79 -1.56 10.39
C ARG A 244 -6.75 -0.13 9.82
N GLU A 245 -5.96 0.08 8.78
CA GLU A 245 -5.72 1.40 8.19
C GLU A 245 -6.68 1.75 7.04
N THR A 246 -7.99 1.66 7.29
CA THR A 246 -9.01 2.14 6.34
C THR A 246 -8.94 3.67 6.25
N LYS A 247 -8.79 4.18 5.02
CA LYS A 247 -8.81 5.63 4.76
C LYS A 247 -10.18 6.23 5.15
N PRO A 248 -10.24 7.54 5.45
CA PRO A 248 -11.48 8.24 5.79
C PRO A 248 -12.62 8.00 4.79
N LEU A 249 -13.86 8.18 5.25
CA LEU A 249 -15.08 7.64 4.65
C LEU A 249 -15.13 6.12 4.81
N PHE A 250 -15.55 5.70 6.00
CA PHE A 250 -15.78 4.31 6.35
C PHE A 250 -17.00 4.21 7.25
N THR A 251 -17.70 3.08 7.21
CA THR A 251 -18.79 2.80 8.14
C THR A 251 -18.21 2.31 9.47
N ASN A 252 -18.62 2.93 10.57
CA ASN A 252 -18.35 2.44 11.91
C ASN A 252 -19.44 1.40 12.26
N PRO A 253 -19.10 0.10 12.41
CA PRO A 253 -20.10 -0.94 12.64
C PRO A 253 -20.81 -0.83 13.99
N GLU A 254 -20.26 -0.10 14.96
CA GLU A 254 -20.89 0.09 16.26
C GLU A 254 -21.98 1.16 16.22
N THR A 255 -21.73 2.26 15.49
CA THR A 255 -22.65 3.41 15.45
C THR A 255 -23.53 3.46 14.21
N ASP A 256 -23.21 2.65 13.20
CA ASP A 256 -23.86 2.66 11.88
C ASP A 256 -23.74 4.04 11.18
N LEU A 257 -22.65 4.75 11.44
CA LEU A 257 -22.38 6.08 10.88
C LEU A 257 -21.19 6.02 9.93
N ILE A 258 -21.27 6.79 8.85
CA ILE A 258 -20.13 7.05 7.96
C ILE A 258 -19.24 8.11 8.63
N GLU A 259 -18.02 7.72 8.96
CA GLU A 259 -17.05 8.58 9.61
C GLU A 259 -15.97 9.07 8.63
N GLY A 260 -15.38 10.22 8.95
CA GLY A 260 -14.34 10.85 8.12
C GLY A 260 -14.88 11.86 7.11
N GLU A 261 -16.19 12.08 7.00
CA GLU A 261 -16.71 13.20 6.21
C GLU A 261 -16.58 14.51 7.03
N VAL A 262 -15.72 15.43 6.58
CA VAL A 262 -15.40 16.64 7.35
C VAL A 262 -16.38 17.76 7.03
N SER A 263 -17.03 18.30 8.06
CA SER A 263 -17.79 19.55 7.93
C SER A 263 -16.88 20.75 8.15
N VAL A 264 -17.09 21.81 7.38
CA VAL A 264 -16.34 23.06 7.51
C VAL A 264 -17.27 24.23 7.75
N ILE A 265 -16.89 25.08 8.72
CA ILE A 265 -17.49 26.38 8.95
C ILE A 265 -16.48 27.45 8.54
N TYR A 266 -16.86 28.28 7.58
CA TYR A 266 -16.16 29.51 7.22
C TYR A 266 -16.70 30.64 8.10
N LEU A 267 -15.95 31.04 9.12
CA LEU A 267 -16.34 32.13 10.02
C LEU A 267 -15.80 33.44 9.45
N THR A 268 -16.69 34.35 9.06
CA THR A 268 -16.36 35.57 8.31
C THR A 268 -16.90 36.83 8.98
N ASP A 269 -16.25 37.96 8.75
CA ASP A 269 -16.85 39.27 9.01
C ASP A 269 -17.56 39.77 7.74
N PRO A 270 -18.90 39.87 7.73
CA PRO A 270 -19.62 40.34 6.54
C PRO A 270 -19.30 41.79 6.16
N GLU A 271 -18.82 42.61 7.10
CA GLU A 271 -18.46 44.00 6.85
C GLU A 271 -17.01 44.14 6.29
N CYS A 272 -16.18 43.10 6.43
CA CYS A 272 -14.81 43.10 5.92
C CYS A 272 -14.74 42.68 4.45
N THR A 273 -15.06 43.59 3.54
CA THR A 273 -15.05 43.33 2.09
C THR A 273 -13.67 43.09 1.49
N GLU A 274 -12.61 43.58 2.14
CA GLU A 274 -11.21 43.37 1.72
C GLU A 274 -10.57 42.13 2.33
N CYS A 275 -11.25 41.45 3.24
CA CYS A 275 -10.74 40.22 3.83
C CYS A 275 -10.62 39.10 2.79
N TYR A 276 -9.63 38.23 2.97
CA TYR A 276 -9.42 37.10 2.07
C TYR A 276 -10.61 36.14 2.09
N ASN A 277 -10.85 35.43 0.98
CA ASN A 277 -11.92 34.43 0.95
C ASN A 277 -11.46 33.13 1.65
N PRO A 278 -12.09 32.67 2.74
CA PRO A 278 -11.63 31.50 3.48
C PRO A 278 -11.83 30.17 2.72
N THR A 279 -12.56 30.16 1.60
CA THR A 279 -12.67 28.96 0.74
C THR A 279 -11.34 28.55 0.10
N ILE A 280 -10.31 29.43 0.09
CA ILE A 280 -8.96 29.08 -0.39
C ILE A 280 -8.35 27.89 0.37
N HIS A 281 -8.76 27.70 1.63
CA HIS A 281 -8.29 26.59 2.46
C HIS A 281 -8.72 25.23 1.92
N LYS A 282 -9.82 25.16 1.15
CA LYS A 282 -10.30 23.91 0.55
C LYS A 282 -9.27 23.31 -0.41
N ASN A 283 -8.60 24.15 -1.20
CA ASN A 283 -7.54 23.72 -2.11
C ASN A 283 -6.28 23.25 -1.40
N PHE A 284 -6.04 23.75 -0.19
CA PHE A 284 -4.94 23.28 0.64
C PHE A 284 -5.29 21.92 1.28
N LEU A 285 -6.46 21.83 1.90
CA LEU A 285 -6.94 20.65 2.60
C LEU A 285 -7.15 19.44 1.68
N SER A 286 -7.55 19.67 0.42
CA SER A 286 -7.66 18.59 -0.58
C SER A 286 -6.32 17.90 -0.87
N LYS A 287 -5.17 18.58 -0.69
CA LYS A 287 -3.84 17.96 -0.83
C LYS A 287 -3.53 16.97 0.30
N TYR A 288 -4.27 17.03 1.40
CA TYR A 288 -4.22 16.10 2.52
C TYR A 288 -5.34 15.07 2.46
N ASP A 289 -5.94 14.90 1.27
CA ASP A 289 -7.01 13.96 0.97
C ASP A 289 -8.32 14.23 1.74
N VAL A 290 -8.48 15.41 2.36
CA VAL A 290 -9.67 15.78 3.14
C VAL A 290 -10.91 15.81 2.26
N ILE A 291 -11.96 15.09 2.70
CA ILE A 291 -13.23 15.03 1.99
C ILE A 291 -14.26 15.82 2.77
N PHE A 292 -14.87 16.80 2.09
CA PHE A 292 -15.83 17.72 2.68
C PHE A 292 -17.26 17.19 2.52
N GLY A 293 -18.02 17.24 3.61
CA GLY A 293 -19.47 17.05 3.62
C GLY A 293 -20.20 18.38 3.65
N LYS A 294 -20.68 18.77 4.83
CA LYS A 294 -21.42 20.02 5.02
C LYS A 294 -20.48 21.22 5.09
N GLU A 295 -20.77 22.22 4.27
CA GLU A 295 -20.05 23.50 4.27
C GLU A 295 -21.02 24.62 4.65
N ASN A 296 -20.65 25.46 5.62
CA ASN A 296 -21.45 26.62 6.01
C ASN A 296 -20.57 27.87 6.13
N THR A 297 -21.12 29.02 5.76
CA THR A 297 -20.53 30.32 6.06
C THR A 297 -21.34 30.99 7.16
N ILE A 298 -20.68 31.43 8.22
CA ILE A 298 -21.31 32.08 9.37
C ILE A 298 -20.67 33.45 9.58
N GLY A 299 -21.50 34.49 9.64
CA GLY A 299 -21.06 35.85 9.97
C GLY A 299 -20.80 36.01 11.46
N ILE A 300 -19.74 36.72 11.85
CA ILE A 300 -19.46 37.01 13.26
C ILE A 300 -20.53 37.89 13.91
N ASP A 301 -21.31 38.63 13.13
CA ASP A 301 -22.45 39.45 13.57
C ASP A 301 -23.67 38.62 14.02
N THR A 302 -23.71 37.34 13.65
CA THR A 302 -24.78 36.43 14.03
C THR A 302 -24.58 35.86 15.44
N LEU A 303 -25.68 35.47 16.11
CA LEU A 303 -25.61 34.80 17.41
C LEU A 303 -24.76 33.52 17.37
N ALA A 304 -24.85 32.76 16.28
CA ALA A 304 -24.04 31.56 16.09
C ALA A 304 -22.55 31.91 15.95
N GLY A 305 -22.20 32.93 15.16
CA GLY A 305 -20.82 33.39 15.00
C GLY A 305 -20.20 33.87 16.31
N GLN A 306 -20.93 34.68 17.08
CA GLN A 306 -20.50 35.12 18.42
C GLN A 306 -20.27 33.94 19.37
N GLY A 307 -21.13 32.93 19.30
CA GLY A 307 -20.94 31.68 20.05
C GLY A 307 -19.63 30.98 19.70
N LEU A 308 -19.28 30.89 18.42
CA LEU A 308 -18.02 30.29 17.95
C LEU A 308 -16.79 31.11 18.37
N LEU A 309 -16.86 32.44 18.28
CA LEU A 309 -15.76 33.32 18.73
C LEU A 309 -15.42 33.08 20.19
N SER A 310 -16.44 33.04 21.04
CA SER A 310 -16.30 32.81 22.48
C SER A 310 -15.83 31.39 22.80
N ALA A 311 -16.46 30.36 22.22
CA ALA A 311 -16.14 28.96 22.48
C ALA A 311 -14.68 28.61 22.15
N TYR A 312 -14.15 29.21 21.08
CA TYR A 312 -12.83 28.89 20.57
C TYR A 312 -11.81 30.02 20.73
N ASN A 313 -12.11 31.09 21.47
CA ASN A 313 -11.21 32.25 21.64
C ASN A 313 -10.62 32.75 20.31
N ILE A 314 -11.47 32.90 19.29
CA ILE A 314 -11.03 33.33 17.95
C ILE A 314 -10.84 34.84 17.95
N THR A 315 -9.65 35.29 17.56
CA THR A 315 -9.27 36.72 17.55
C THR A 315 -9.05 37.28 16.15
N LYS A 316 -9.09 36.44 15.10
CA LYS A 316 -8.84 36.83 13.72
C LYS A 316 -9.85 36.16 12.78
N VAL A 317 -10.41 36.93 11.86
CA VAL A 317 -11.35 36.46 10.84
C VAL A 317 -11.00 37.06 9.46
N PRO A 318 -11.30 36.36 8.36
CA PRO A 318 -11.99 35.10 8.30
C PRO A 318 -11.11 33.92 8.70
N THR A 319 -11.72 32.88 9.26
CA THR A 319 -11.05 31.64 9.66
C THR A 319 -11.92 30.43 9.32
N ILE A 320 -11.36 29.23 9.46
CA ILE A 320 -12.09 27.96 9.28
C ILE A 320 -12.11 27.15 10.56
N LEU A 321 -13.21 26.43 10.74
CA LEU A 321 -13.36 25.39 11.75
C LEU A 321 -13.69 24.09 11.04
N LEU A 322 -12.93 23.02 11.30
CA LEU A 322 -13.22 21.68 10.81
C LEU A 322 -13.78 20.82 11.94
N SER A 323 -14.76 19.99 11.59
CA SER A 323 -15.39 19.08 12.54
C SER A 323 -14.44 17.97 13.03
N PRO A 324 -14.77 17.28 14.15
CA PRO A 324 -13.90 16.27 14.76
C PRO A 324 -13.50 15.11 13.84
N GLU A 325 -14.24 14.86 12.76
CA GLU A 325 -13.93 13.86 11.73
C GLU A 325 -12.58 14.12 11.04
N ALA A 326 -12.07 15.36 11.09
CA ALA A 326 -10.72 15.69 10.63
C ALA A 326 -9.62 14.83 11.29
N LYS A 327 -9.88 14.28 12.48
CA LYS A 327 -8.95 13.37 13.18
C LYS A 327 -8.61 12.10 12.41
N TYR A 328 -9.41 11.69 11.43
CA TYR A 328 -9.12 10.50 10.62
C TYR A 328 -8.09 10.77 9.51
N TYR A 329 -7.72 12.03 9.28
CA TYR A 329 -6.74 12.43 8.27
C TYR A 329 -5.35 12.58 8.89
N LYS A 330 -4.60 11.47 8.98
CA LYS A 330 -3.27 11.45 9.62
C LYS A 330 -2.33 12.56 9.13
N LYS A 331 -2.21 12.74 7.81
CA LYS A 331 -1.34 13.79 7.23
C LYS A 331 -1.78 15.20 7.65
N LEU A 332 -3.09 15.43 7.79
CA LEU A 332 -3.63 16.70 8.29
C LEU A 332 -3.28 16.89 9.77
N ASN A 333 -3.43 15.84 10.59
CA ASN A 333 -3.08 15.90 12.01
C ASN A 333 -1.60 16.20 12.24
N ASP A 334 -0.72 15.64 11.42
CA ASP A 334 0.72 15.84 11.52
C ASP A 334 1.12 17.31 11.29
N ILE A 335 0.37 18.03 10.43
CA ILE A 335 0.68 19.42 10.05
C ILE A 335 -0.19 20.45 10.76
N TRP A 336 -1.36 20.07 11.30
CA TRP A 336 -2.29 21.02 11.91
C TRP A 336 -1.71 21.85 13.06
N PRO A 337 -0.84 21.32 13.96
CA PRO A 337 -0.22 22.14 15.01
C PRO A 337 0.57 23.35 14.49
N GLN A 338 0.95 23.35 13.22
CA GLN A 338 1.64 24.48 12.57
C GLN A 338 0.64 25.51 12.00
N LEU A 339 -0.60 25.09 11.73
CA LEU A 339 -1.65 25.92 11.12
C LEU A 339 -2.66 26.46 12.14
N GLY A 340 -2.89 25.73 13.23
CA GLY A 340 -4.05 25.94 14.08
C GLY A 340 -3.97 25.23 15.42
N LYS A 341 -5.12 25.16 16.07
CA LYS A 341 -5.32 24.45 17.34
C LYS A 341 -6.39 23.39 17.18
N ILE A 342 -6.29 22.33 17.99
CA ILE A 342 -7.33 21.30 18.14
C ILE A 342 -7.91 21.48 19.55
N TYR A 343 -9.22 21.67 19.65
CA TYR A 343 -9.93 21.90 20.91
C TYR A 343 -10.35 20.59 21.58
N PRO A 344 -10.71 20.60 22.88
CA PRO A 344 -11.05 19.38 23.62
C PRO A 344 -12.23 18.57 23.05
N ASP A 345 -13.12 19.24 22.32
CA ASP A 345 -14.25 18.62 21.59
C ASP A 345 -13.83 17.98 20.26
N GLY A 346 -12.55 18.12 19.89
CA GLY A 346 -11.99 17.66 18.62
C GLY A 346 -12.10 18.66 17.48
N THR A 347 -12.62 19.87 17.69
CA THR A 347 -12.74 20.89 16.64
C THR A 347 -11.37 21.45 16.26
N TYR A 348 -11.10 21.52 14.97
CA TYR A 348 -9.85 22.04 14.40
C TYR A 348 -10.08 23.49 14.00
N VAL A 349 -9.37 24.44 14.62
CA VAL A 349 -9.52 25.88 14.33
C VAL A 349 -8.23 26.42 13.75
N PHE A 350 -8.32 27.04 12.57
CA PHE A 350 -7.17 27.72 11.96
C PHE A 350 -6.85 29.00 12.74
N THR A 351 -5.60 29.15 13.18
CA THR A 351 -5.19 30.31 14.01
C THR A 351 -3.89 30.95 13.55
N ASN A 352 -3.09 30.28 12.72
CA ASN A 352 -1.80 30.78 12.29
C ASN A 352 -1.87 31.42 10.90
N PHE A 353 -2.21 32.71 10.86
CA PHE A 353 -2.34 33.47 9.61
C PHE A 353 -0.99 33.68 8.90
N ASP A 354 0.12 33.53 9.63
CA ASP A 354 1.47 33.73 9.12
C ASP A 354 1.83 32.70 8.03
N THR A 355 1.13 31.56 8.01
CA THR A 355 1.31 30.50 7.01
C THR A 355 0.71 30.85 5.64
N LEU A 356 -0.11 31.90 5.56
CA LEU A 356 -0.73 32.36 4.32
C LEU A 356 -0.06 33.67 3.88
N ALA A 357 0.62 33.64 2.74
CA ALA A 357 1.28 34.82 2.20
C ALA A 357 0.27 35.83 1.67
N LYS A 358 0.40 37.10 2.09
CA LYS A 358 -0.33 38.26 1.51
C LYS A 358 -1.84 38.13 1.60
N ILE A 359 -2.35 37.75 2.76
CA ILE A 359 -3.80 37.75 3.03
C ILE A 359 -4.19 38.93 3.91
N THR A 360 -5.37 39.48 3.65
CA THR A 360 -5.99 40.52 4.46
C THR A 360 -7.00 39.89 5.40
N TYR A 361 -6.97 40.21 6.68
CA TYR A 361 -7.88 39.68 7.70
C TYR A 361 -8.26 40.78 8.70
N PHE A 362 -9.39 40.63 9.38
CA PHE A 362 -9.82 41.48 10.47
C PHE A 362 -9.33 40.92 11.81
N ASP A 363 -8.60 41.73 12.56
CA ASP A 363 -8.13 41.43 13.91
C ASP A 363 -9.13 41.99 14.91
N LEU A 364 -9.84 41.09 15.60
CA LEU A 364 -10.93 41.42 16.52
C LEU A 364 -10.43 42.11 17.79
N GLU A 365 -9.20 41.84 18.21
CA GLU A 365 -8.59 42.49 19.38
C GLU A 365 -8.14 43.91 19.05
N ALA A 366 -7.56 44.10 17.85
CA ALA A 366 -7.15 45.42 17.37
C ALA A 366 -8.32 46.23 16.78
N ASN A 367 -9.46 45.60 16.53
CA ASN A 367 -10.60 46.15 15.81
C ASN A 367 -10.20 46.82 14.48
N ALA A 368 -9.34 46.13 13.71
CA ALA A 368 -8.76 46.67 12.49
C ALA A 368 -8.40 45.58 11.49
N THR A 369 -8.52 45.92 10.20
CA THR A 369 -8.03 45.10 9.10
C THR A 369 -6.49 45.12 9.04
N LYS A 370 -5.87 43.96 8.90
CA LYS A 370 -4.43 43.75 8.81
C LYS A 370 -4.09 42.90 7.58
N THR A 371 -2.86 43.01 7.10
CA THR A 371 -2.31 42.14 6.06
C THR A 371 -1.07 41.44 6.62
N ASN A 372 -0.94 40.13 6.36
CA ASN A 372 0.24 39.35 6.71
C ASN A 372 1.34 39.46 5.64
#